data_AF-A0A4Q5AL94-F1
#
_entry.id   AF-A0A4Q5AL94-F1
#
_cell.length_a   1.000
_cell.length_b   1.000
_cell.length_c   1.000
_cell.angle_alpha   90.00
_cell.angle_beta   90.00
_cell.angle_gamma   90.00
#
_symmetry.space_group_name_H-M   'P 1'
#
loop_
_entity.id
_entity.type
_entity.pdbx_description
1 polymer ?
#
loop_
_entity_poly.entity_id
_entity_poly.type
_entity_poly.pdbx_seq_one_letter_code
_entity_poly.pdbx_strand_id
1 'polypeptide(L)'
;MTYITYQFPRTHRISEAARLLNMSERNIYNLRLKKLHPSKRLTLITTHSLNRYLAEPMADHITLDHNPTLREACQLLHCTRSHIYKLEQTGRLTLDRTNPRLIRVNPTPLITLLGGPILHPTLHSHTLNQSVPNTQ
;
A
#
# COMPACT_ATOMS: atom_id res chain seq x y z
N MET A 1 10.27 17.32 -15.43
CA MET A 1 10.27 16.00 -14.77
C MET A 1 8.95 15.87 -14.02
N THR A 2 8.07 14.99 -14.47
CA THR A 2 6.80 14.70 -13.78
C THR A 2 7.16 13.89 -12.53
N TYR A 3 6.99 14.46 -11.34
CA TYR A 3 7.14 13.72 -10.10
C TYR A 3 5.95 12.77 -9.98
N ILE A 4 6.22 11.47 -9.98
CA ILE A 4 5.18 10.46 -9.72
C ILE A 4 5.10 10.29 -8.21
N THR A 5 4.02 10.81 -7.61
CA THR A 5 3.70 10.57 -6.20
C THR A 5 2.86 9.30 -6.08
N TYR A 6 3.34 8.36 -5.26
CA TYR A 6 2.65 7.12 -4.96
C TYR A 6 1.87 7.23 -3.67
N GLN A 7 0.63 6.73 -3.67
CA GLN A 7 -0.21 6.64 -2.48
C GLN A 7 -0.34 5.18 -2.05
N PHE A 8 0.16 4.86 -0.86
CA PHE A 8 0.08 3.53 -0.26
C PHE A 8 -1.01 3.49 0.81
N PRO A 9 -1.97 2.56 0.75
CA PRO A 9 -2.91 2.38 1.85
C PRO A 9 -2.17 2.09 3.15
N ARG A 10 -2.55 2.81 4.20
CA ARG A 10 -2.03 2.57 5.54
C ARG A 10 -2.69 1.32 6.10
N THR A 11 -1.87 0.47 6.71
CA THR A 11 -2.32 -0.77 7.32
C THR A 11 -1.72 -0.92 8.72
N HIS A 12 -2.28 -1.85 9.49
CA HIS A 12 -1.88 -2.15 10.86
C HIS A 12 -1.85 -3.65 11.10
N ARG A 13 -0.96 -4.11 11.99
CA ARG A 13 -1.05 -5.48 12.52
C ARG A 13 -2.28 -5.62 13.41
N ILE A 14 -2.74 -6.87 13.62
CA ILE A 14 -3.84 -7.17 14.55
C ILE A 14 -3.56 -6.60 15.95
N SER A 15 -2.33 -6.77 16.46
CA SER A 15 -1.90 -6.27 17.76
C SER A 15 -1.94 -4.74 17.87
N GLU A 16 -1.60 -4.04 16.79
CA GLU A 16 -1.67 -2.58 16.72
C GLU A 16 -3.12 -2.10 16.67
N ALA A 17 -3.96 -2.74 15.86
CA ALA A 17 -5.38 -2.45 15.79
C ALA A 17 -6.08 -2.67 17.13
N ALA A 18 -5.73 -3.76 17.84
CA ALA A 18 -6.21 -4.06 19.19
C ALA A 18 -5.87 -2.93 20.17
N ARG A 19 -4.63 -2.43 20.11
CA ARG A 19 -4.18 -1.30 20.93
C ARG A 19 -4.91 0.00 20.59
N LEU A 20 -5.07 0.32 19.31
CA LEU A 20 -5.77 1.53 18.85
C LEU A 20 -7.24 1.56 19.29
N LEU A 21 -7.89 0.39 19.32
CA LEU A 21 -9.29 0.26 19.72
C LEU A 21 -9.48 -0.10 21.20
N ASN A 22 -8.39 -0.09 22.00
CA ASN A 22 -8.38 -0.46 23.41
C ASN A 22 -9.14 -1.77 23.71
N MET A 23 -8.85 -2.84 22.96
CA MET A 23 -9.50 -4.15 23.11
C MET A 23 -8.53 -5.31 22.89
N SER A 24 -8.97 -6.53 23.18
CA SER A 24 -8.17 -7.73 22.93
C SER A 24 -8.08 -8.06 21.43
N GLU A 25 -7.00 -8.72 21.01
CA GLU A 25 -6.86 -9.22 19.64
C GLU A 25 -8.01 -10.16 19.23
N ARG A 26 -8.53 -10.94 20.18
CA ARG A 26 -9.70 -11.80 19.94
C ARG A 26 -10.92 -10.99 19.50
N ASN A 27 -11.15 -9.83 20.11
CA ASN A 27 -12.28 -8.97 19.76
C ASN A 27 -12.11 -8.34 18.36
N ILE A 28 -10.87 -8.05 17.95
CA ILE A 28 -10.58 -7.58 16.58
C ILE A 28 -11.05 -8.60 15.53
N TYR A 29 -10.96 -9.91 15.81
CA TYR A 29 -11.44 -10.92 14.87
C TYR A 29 -12.96 -10.89 14.66
N ASN A 30 -13.73 -10.47 15.68
CA ASN A 30 -15.18 -10.37 15.63
C ASN A 30 -15.68 -9.10 14.91
N LEU A 31 -14.82 -8.10 14.73
CA LEU A 31 -15.16 -6.89 13.99
C LEU A 31 -15.20 -7.14 12.48
N ARG A 32 -16.11 -6.44 11.78
CA ARG A 32 -16.23 -6.45 10.32
C ARG A 32 -15.16 -5.57 9.66
N LEU A 33 -13.89 -5.82 9.96
CA LEU A 33 -12.73 -5.10 9.42
C LEU A 33 -12.25 -5.70 8.10
N LYS A 34 -11.70 -4.87 7.21
CA LYS A 34 -11.09 -5.34 5.95
C LYS A 34 -9.70 -5.88 6.27
N LYS A 35 -9.59 -7.21 6.30
CA LYS A 35 -8.34 -7.94 6.54
C LYS A 35 -7.66 -8.28 5.21
N LEU A 36 -6.36 -8.08 5.15
CA LEU A 36 -5.51 -8.38 4.00
C LEU A 36 -4.50 -9.44 4.40
N HIS A 37 -4.18 -10.32 3.45
CA HIS A 37 -3.25 -11.42 3.66
C HIS A 37 -2.12 -11.41 2.63
N PRO A 38 -1.13 -10.51 2.76
CA PRO A 38 0.03 -10.51 1.88
C PRO A 38 0.80 -11.84 1.92
N SER A 39 0.74 -12.56 3.04
CA SER A 39 1.22 -13.95 3.13
C SER A 39 0.42 -14.74 4.17
N LYS A 40 0.60 -16.07 4.22
CA LYS A 40 -0.08 -16.94 5.21
C LYS A 40 0.15 -16.52 6.67
N ARG A 41 1.26 -15.85 6.98
CA ARG A 41 1.66 -15.44 8.35
C ARG A 41 1.50 -13.94 8.60
N LEU A 42 1.01 -13.20 7.61
CA LEU A 42 0.88 -11.75 7.69
C LEU A 42 -0.57 -11.38 7.42
N THR A 43 -1.24 -10.96 8.49
CA THR A 43 -2.56 -10.34 8.42
C THR A 43 -2.43 -8.87 8.74
N LEU A 44 -2.96 -8.04 7.84
CA LEU A 44 -3.00 -6.59 7.95
C LEU A 44 -4.45 -6.12 7.96
N ILE A 45 -4.72 -5.03 8.66
CA ILE A 45 -6.02 -4.36 8.64
C ILE A 45 -5.83 -2.98 8.01
N THR A 46 -6.69 -2.60 7.07
CA THR A 46 -6.62 -1.25 6.49
C THR A 46 -7.09 -0.20 7.48
N THR A 47 -6.37 0.93 7.55
CA THR A 47 -6.77 2.09 8.37
C THR A 47 -8.17 2.57 8.01
N HIS A 48 -8.51 2.55 6.71
CA HIS A 48 -9.85 2.89 6.22
C HIS A 48 -10.95 2.09 6.93
N SER A 49 -10.75 0.78 7.13
CA SER A 49 -11.74 -0.05 7.80
C SER A 49 -11.77 0.15 9.31
N LEU A 50 -10.63 0.51 9.92
CA LEU A 50 -10.47 0.82 11.34
C LEU A 50 -11.10 2.16 11.72
N ASN A 51 -11.01 3.17 10.85
CA ASN A 51 -11.55 4.51 11.07
C ASN A 51 -13.06 4.51 11.38
N ARG A 52 -13.81 3.49 10.95
CA ARG A 52 -15.22 3.30 11.32
C ARG A 52 -15.45 3.03 12.81
N TYR A 53 -14.40 2.67 13.55
CA TYR A 53 -14.44 2.29 14.96
C TYR A 53 -13.58 3.22 15.84
N LEU A 54 -12.80 4.12 15.23
CA LEU A 54 -11.94 5.04 15.97
C LEU A 54 -12.73 6.31 16.32
N ALA A 55 -12.49 6.85 17.52
CA ALA A 55 -13.05 8.14 17.93
C ALA A 55 -12.49 9.29 17.09
N GLU A 56 -11.20 9.21 16.75
CA GLU A 56 -10.49 10.17 15.90
C GLU A 56 -9.96 9.46 14.66
N PRO A 57 -10.42 9.83 13.45
CA PRO A 57 -9.94 9.22 12.21
C PRO A 57 -8.44 9.48 11.97
N MET A 58 -7.74 8.47 11.49
CA MET A 58 -6.34 8.54 11.08
C MET A 58 -6.22 8.67 9.56
N ALA A 59 -5.08 9.19 9.08
CA ALA A 59 -4.78 9.23 7.65
C ALA A 59 -4.74 7.81 7.03
N ASP A 60 -5.56 7.59 6.00
CA ASP A 60 -5.73 6.30 5.33
C ASP A 60 -4.60 5.92 4.38
N HIS A 61 -3.73 6.89 4.03
CA HIS A 61 -2.67 6.70 3.04
C HIS A 61 -1.35 7.29 3.51
N ILE A 62 -0.26 6.73 2.98
CA ILE A 62 1.11 7.22 3.11
C ILE A 62 1.59 7.59 1.70
N THR A 63 2.09 8.80 1.52
CA THR A 63 2.61 9.30 0.24
C THR A 63 4.12 9.15 0.17
N LEU A 64 4.63 8.68 -0.98
CA LEU A 64 6.06 8.71 -1.30
C LEU A 64 6.27 9.26 -2.71
N ASP A 65 7.24 10.14 -2.89
CA ASP A 65 7.60 10.72 -4.19
C ASP A 65 8.64 9.89 -4.95
N HIS A 66 8.86 8.65 -4.49
CA HIS A 66 9.83 7.72 -5.06
C HIS A 66 9.37 6.27 -4.92
N ASN A 67 9.95 5.39 -5.73
CA ASN A 67 9.78 3.94 -5.57
C ASN A 67 10.28 3.51 -4.17
N PRO A 68 9.48 2.81 -3.36
CA PRO A 68 9.85 2.47 -1.99
C PRO A 68 11.18 1.73 -1.90
N THR A 69 12.04 2.09 -0.95
CA THR A 69 13.17 1.26 -0.54
C THR A 69 12.70 -0.02 0.13
N LEU A 70 13.59 -1.01 0.27
CA LEU A 70 13.32 -2.19 1.10
C LEU A 70 12.89 -1.83 2.53
N ARG A 71 13.48 -0.79 3.13
CA ARG A 71 13.14 -0.37 4.50
C ARG A 71 11.72 0.18 4.57
N GLU A 72 11.36 1.06 3.65
CA GLU A 72 10.01 1.64 3.58
C GLU A 72 8.96 0.57 3.28
N ALA A 73 9.24 -0.36 2.36
CA ALA A 73 8.34 -1.48 2.09
C ALA A 73 8.13 -2.39 3.31
N CYS A 74 9.19 -2.64 4.10
CA CYS A 74 9.08 -3.37 5.36
C CYS A 74 8.17 -2.65 6.37
N GLN A 75 8.28 -1.32 6.45
CA GLN A 75 7.44 -0.49 7.32
C GLN A 75 5.99 -0.50 6.87
N LEU A 76 5.73 -0.31 5.56
CA LEU A 76 4.38 -0.33 5.00
C LEU A 76 3.66 -1.66 5.21
N LEU A 77 4.38 -2.78 5.07
CA LEU A 77 3.82 -4.14 5.25
C LEU A 77 3.97 -4.71 6.68
N HIS A 78 4.56 -3.96 7.61
CA HIS A 78 4.82 -4.42 8.99
C HIS A 78 5.55 -5.77 9.06
N CYS A 79 6.61 -5.90 8.25
CA CYS A 79 7.34 -7.16 8.08
C CYS A 79 8.86 -6.96 8.00
N THR A 80 9.59 -8.07 7.97
CA THR A 80 11.06 -8.08 7.87
C THR A 80 11.52 -8.12 6.42
N ARG A 81 12.79 -7.77 6.15
CA ARG A 81 13.37 -7.89 4.79
C ARG A 81 13.26 -9.31 4.23
N SER A 82 13.44 -10.33 5.07
CA SER A 82 13.29 -11.74 4.66
C SER A 82 11.88 -12.04 4.16
N HIS A 83 10.85 -11.40 4.71
CA HIS A 83 9.49 -11.51 4.18
C HIS A 83 9.35 -10.85 2.80
N ILE A 84 9.95 -9.68 2.59
CA ILE A 84 9.93 -9.02 1.27
C ILE A 84 10.58 -9.90 0.20
N TYR A 85 11.76 -10.48 0.48
CA TYR A 85 12.41 -11.41 -0.44
C TYR A 85 11.58 -12.66 -0.69
N LYS A 86 10.89 -13.19 0.32
CA LYS A 86 9.97 -14.32 0.12
C LYS A 86 8.77 -13.95 -0.75
N LEU A 87 8.20 -12.75 -0.58
CA LEU A 87 7.11 -12.26 -1.42
C LEU A 87 7.55 -12.13 -2.88
N GLU A 88 8.77 -11.64 -3.11
CA GLU A 88 9.38 -11.60 -4.42
C GLU A 88 9.58 -13.01 -5.02
N GLN A 89 10.15 -13.96 -4.27
CA GLN A 89 10.31 -15.34 -4.72
C GLN A 89 8.99 -16.00 -5.13
N THR A 90 7.89 -15.62 -4.47
CA THR A 90 6.53 -16.08 -4.80
C THR A 90 5.85 -15.27 -5.92
N GLY A 91 6.55 -14.32 -6.54
CA GLY A 91 6.03 -13.47 -7.63
C GLY A 91 5.03 -12.39 -7.18
N ARG A 92 4.86 -12.17 -5.87
CA ARG A 92 3.92 -11.18 -5.32
C ARG A 92 4.50 -9.77 -5.23
N LEU A 93 5.81 -9.63 -5.32
CA LEU A 93 6.54 -8.36 -5.38
C LEU A 93 7.63 -8.45 -6.44
N THR A 94 8.10 -7.29 -6.89
CA THR A 94 9.24 -7.17 -7.81
C THR A 94 10.24 -6.18 -7.23
N LEU A 95 11.53 -6.54 -7.26
CA LEU A 95 12.60 -5.69 -6.76
C LEU A 95 13.48 -5.22 -7.91
N ASP A 96 13.76 -3.92 -7.95
CA ASP A 96 14.79 -3.34 -8.78
C ASP A 96 16.13 -3.36 -8.03
N ARG A 97 17.11 -4.04 -8.63
CA ARG A 97 18.46 -4.23 -8.11
C ARG A 97 19.53 -3.50 -8.91
N THR A 98 19.15 -2.57 -9.79
CA THR A 98 20.08 -1.81 -10.62
C THR A 98 21.19 -1.15 -9.77
N ASN A 99 20.85 -0.69 -8.57
CA ASN A 99 21.83 -0.27 -7.57
C ASN A 99 21.83 -1.23 -6.36
N PRO A 100 22.92 -1.99 -6.10
CA PRO A 100 22.98 -2.95 -5.01
C PRO A 100 22.94 -2.30 -3.62
N ARG A 101 23.33 -1.02 -3.50
CA ARG A 101 23.24 -0.27 -2.24
C ARG A 101 21.83 0.25 -1.95
N LEU A 102 20.94 0.24 -2.95
CA LEU A 102 19.61 0.83 -2.87
C LEU A 102 18.59 0.02 -3.67
N ILE A 103 18.20 -1.12 -3.12
CA ILE A 103 17.14 -1.95 -3.69
C ILE A 103 15.80 -1.23 -3.53
N ARG A 104 15.10 -1.07 -4.65
CA ARG A 104 13.76 -0.47 -4.71
C ARG A 104 12.71 -1.54 -4.96
N VAL A 105 11.53 -1.35 -4.40
CA VAL A 105 10.37 -2.23 -4.59
C VAL A 105 9.45 -1.59 -5.62
N ASN A 106 8.96 -2.39 -6.57
CA ASN A 106 7.95 -1.91 -7.51
C ASN A 106 6.68 -1.48 -6.74
N PRO A 107 6.23 -0.23 -6.90
CA PRO A 107 5.10 0.30 -6.15
C PRO A 107 3.78 -0.41 -6.45
N THR A 108 3.53 -0.82 -7.70
CA THR A 108 2.25 -1.41 -8.12
C THR A 108 1.87 -2.71 -7.39
N PRO A 109 2.72 -3.75 -7.36
CA PRO A 109 2.41 -4.95 -6.59
C PRO A 109 2.37 -4.68 -5.08
N LEU A 110 3.15 -3.71 -4.58
CA LEU A 110 3.12 -3.33 -3.17
C LEU A 110 1.77 -2.68 -2.78
N ILE A 111 1.27 -1.74 -3.57
CA ILE A 111 -0.06 -1.11 -3.38
C ILE A 111 -1.15 -2.18 -3.38
N THR A 112 -1.09 -3.13 -4.32
CA THR A 112 -2.03 -4.26 -4.39
C THR A 112 -2.01 -5.10 -3.11
N LEU A 113 -0.83 -5.42 -2.56
CA LEU A 113 -0.72 -6.16 -1.30
C LEU A 113 -1.27 -5.41 -0.09
N LEU A 114 -1.23 -4.08 -0.13
CA LEU A 114 -1.82 -3.19 0.88
C LEU A 114 -3.32 -2.94 0.66
N GLY A 115 -3.94 -3.61 -0.32
CA GLY A 115 -5.37 -3.55 -0.59
C GLY A 115 -5.80 -2.27 -1.31
N GLY A 116 -4.86 -1.59 -1.96
CA GLY A 116 -5.11 -0.46 -2.84
C GLY A 116 -5.66 -0.90 -4.20
N PRO A 117 -6.16 0.05 -5.00
CA PRO A 117 -6.66 -0.26 -6.34
C PRO A 117 -5.53 -0.81 -7.19
N ILE A 118 -5.81 -1.89 -7.93
CA ILE A 118 -4.94 -2.30 -9.04
C ILE A 118 -5.13 -1.22 -10.09
N LEU A 119 -4.12 -0.37 -10.30
CA LEU A 119 -4.07 0.47 -11.48
C LEU A 119 -3.93 -0.47 -12.68
N HIS A 120 -5.05 -0.85 -13.27
CA HIS A 120 -5.06 -1.49 -14.57
C HIS A 120 -4.39 -0.51 -15.55
N PRO A 121 -3.51 -0.94 -16.47
CA PRO A 121 -2.78 -0.06 -17.38
C PRO A 121 -3.65 0.66 -18.44
N THR A 122 -4.92 0.92 -18.16
CA THR A 122 -5.83 1.64 -19.04
C THR A 122 -6.38 2.88 -18.33
N LEU A 123 -6.13 4.03 -18.96
CA LEU A 123 -6.74 5.36 -18.76
C LEU A 123 -5.98 6.36 -17.87
N HIS A 124 -4.83 6.80 -18.38
CA HIS A 124 -4.56 8.24 -18.48
C HIS A 124 -4.37 8.63 -19.95
N SER A 125 -5.41 8.41 -20.76
CA SER A 125 -5.66 9.21 -21.95
C SER A 125 -6.74 10.23 -21.59
N HIS A 126 -6.38 11.22 -20.78
CA HIS A 126 -7.03 12.53 -20.87
C HIS A 126 -6.15 13.42 -21.74
N THR A 127 -6.36 13.28 -23.06
CA THR A 127 -6.18 14.37 -24.01
C THR A 127 -7.05 15.53 -23.54
N LEU A 128 -6.43 16.55 -22.93
CA LEU A 128 -7.06 17.85 -22.78
C LEU A 128 -7.19 18.47 -24.17
N ASN A 129 -8.44 18.54 -24.65
CA ASN A 129 -8.97 19.39 -25.71
C ASN A 129 -7.93 20.25 -26.48
N GLN A 130 -7.47 19.75 -27.63
CA GLN A 130 -7.18 20.65 -28.75
C GLN A 130 -8.53 20.99 -29.41
N SER A 131 -9.10 22.12 -29.02
CA SER A 131 -10.17 22.76 -29.79
C SER A 131 -9.58 23.29 -31.10
N VAL A 132 -9.84 22.53 -32.17
CA VAL A 132 -10.14 22.84 -33.58
C VAL A 132 -10.04 24.33 -34.02
N PRO A 133 -9.52 24.61 -35.24
CA PRO A 133 -9.08 25.94 -35.68
C PRO A 133 -10.25 26.86 -36.07
N ASN A 134 -10.08 28.16 -35.87
CA ASN A 134 -10.88 29.18 -36.55
C ASN A 134 -10.06 29.78 -37.69
N THR A 135 -10.43 29.38 -38.90
CA THR A 135 -10.36 30.17 -40.12
C THR A 135 -11.09 31.50 -39.93
N GLN A 136 -10.40 32.61 -40.18
CA GLN A 136 -10.84 33.75 -40.98
C GLN A 136 -9.62 34.55 -41.43
#